data_AF-A0A5P9JZW1-F1
#
_entry.id   AF-A0A5P9JZW1-F1
#
_cell.length_a   1.000
_cell.length_b   1.000
_cell.length_c   1.000
_cell.angle_alpha   90.00
_cell.angle_beta   90.00
_cell.angle_gamma   90.00
#
_symmetry.space_group_name_H-M   'P 1'
#
loop_
_entity.id
_entity.type
_entity.pdbx_description
1 polymer ?
#
loop_
_entity_poly.entity_id
_entity_poly.type
_entity_poly.pdbx_seq_one_letter_code
_entity_poly.pdbx_strand_id
1 'polypeptide(L)'
;MTTEEPKHLRYGRPMSEWIKMVANELPVDAVGMWRIVPGGRIGFGLEGEALTDYVRRCIAELLSCGAVPVVGGGLEGEHEWIAQPQYGSTPDEIVENVVREWLANGARDEDPGGLWFARRERAWFPPS
;
A
#
# COMPACT_ATOMS: atom_id res chain seq x y z
N MET A 1 -9.07 25.83 13.66
CA MET A 1 -9.36 25.82 12.22
C MET A 1 -9.70 24.39 11.87
N THR A 2 -10.93 24.10 11.45
CA THR A 2 -11.28 22.79 10.90
C THR A 2 -10.61 22.69 9.55
N THR A 3 -9.50 21.96 9.47
CA THR A 3 -8.86 21.63 8.19
C THR A 3 -9.81 20.73 7.42
N GLU A 4 -10.38 21.25 6.33
CA GLU A 4 -11.15 20.45 5.41
C GLU A 4 -10.29 19.29 4.88
N GLU A 5 -10.91 18.13 4.68
CA GLU A 5 -10.23 16.97 4.13
C GLU A 5 -9.62 17.29 2.75
N PRO A 6 -8.33 16.95 2.48
CA PRO A 6 -7.74 17.21 1.18
C PRO A 6 -8.47 16.47 0.07
N LYS A 7 -8.51 17.10 -1.11
CA LYS A 7 -9.17 16.56 -2.31
C LYS A 7 -8.14 16.30 -3.39
N HIS A 8 -8.39 15.26 -4.19
CA HIS A 8 -7.52 14.88 -5.29
C HIS A 8 -7.47 16.03 -6.31
N LEU A 9 -6.27 16.52 -6.63
CA LEU A 9 -6.01 17.71 -7.45
C LEU A 9 -6.70 17.67 -8.81
N ARG A 10 -6.70 16.50 -9.47
CA ARG A 10 -7.36 16.32 -10.78
C ARG A 10 -8.87 16.04 -10.72
N TYR A 11 -9.34 15.28 -9.74
CA TYR A 11 -10.69 14.71 -9.75
C TYR A 11 -11.62 15.31 -8.69
N GLY A 12 -11.10 16.17 -7.80
CA GLY A 12 -11.86 16.82 -6.73
C GLY A 12 -12.39 15.87 -5.65
N ARG A 13 -11.97 14.59 -5.66
CA ARG A 13 -12.46 13.54 -4.77
C ARG A 13 -11.82 13.63 -3.38
N PRO A 14 -12.57 13.51 -2.27
CA PRO A 14 -12.00 13.46 -0.93
C PRO A 14 -10.98 12.34 -0.75
N MET A 15 -9.95 12.57 0.06
CA MET A 15 -8.89 11.59 0.31
C MET A 15 -9.42 10.27 0.90
N SER A 16 -10.34 10.34 1.85
CA SER A 16 -11.00 9.16 2.44
C SER A 16 -11.69 8.30 1.41
N GLU A 17 -12.36 8.91 0.43
CA GLU A 17 -13.00 8.19 -0.68
C GLU A 17 -11.96 7.60 -1.64
N TRP A 18 -10.88 8.33 -1.91
CA TRP A 18 -9.77 7.84 -2.73
C TRP A 18 -9.08 6.61 -2.11
N ILE A 19 -8.82 6.63 -0.80
CA ILE A 19 -8.22 5.50 -0.07
C ILE A 19 -9.06 4.23 -0.23
N LYS A 20 -10.39 4.33 -0.13
CA LYS A 20 -11.29 3.19 -0.38
C LYS A 20 -11.19 2.69 -1.82
N MET A 21 -11.04 3.58 -2.79
CA MET A 21 -10.86 3.19 -4.19
C MET A 21 -9.56 2.44 -4.44
N VAL A 22 -8.48 2.76 -3.71
CA VAL A 22 -7.23 2.00 -3.78
C VAL A 22 -7.48 0.53 -3.43
N ALA A 23 -8.28 0.25 -2.39
CA ALA A 23 -8.62 -1.12 -2.02
C ALA A 23 -9.61 -1.81 -2.96
N ASN A 24 -10.41 -1.06 -3.73
CA ASN A 24 -11.31 -1.62 -4.75
C ASN A 24 -10.58 -2.32 -5.91
N GLU A 25 -9.26 -2.12 -6.06
CA GLU A 25 -8.43 -2.84 -7.04
C GLU A 25 -8.21 -4.30 -6.64
N LEU A 26 -8.22 -4.63 -5.34
CA LEU A 26 -7.87 -5.94 -4.80
C LEU A 26 -8.58 -7.15 -5.44
N PRO A 27 -9.87 -7.08 -5.83
CA PRO A 27 -10.53 -8.17 -6.53
C PRO A 27 -9.99 -8.44 -7.94
N VAL A 28 -9.31 -7.46 -8.55
CA VAL A 28 -8.76 -7.51 -9.92
C VAL A 28 -7.26 -7.78 -9.86
N ASP A 29 -6.51 -7.00 -9.09
CA ASP A 29 -5.05 -7.06 -9.03
C ASP A 29 -4.50 -6.68 -7.65
N ALA A 30 -3.24 -7.05 -7.39
CA ALA A 30 -2.53 -6.57 -6.22
C ALA A 30 -2.24 -5.05 -6.35
N VAL A 31 -2.07 -4.40 -5.20
CA VAL A 31 -1.80 -2.97 -5.12
C VAL A 31 -0.36 -2.75 -4.67
N GLY A 32 0.47 -2.22 -5.58
CA GLY A 32 1.87 -1.91 -5.31
C GLY A 32 2.06 -0.58 -4.59
N MET A 33 3.08 -0.50 -3.74
CA MET A 33 3.54 0.76 -3.13
C MET A 33 3.87 1.83 -4.18
N TRP A 34 4.35 1.40 -5.36
CA TRP A 34 4.62 2.25 -6.52
C TRP A 34 3.38 2.98 -7.06
N ARG A 35 2.15 2.51 -6.77
CA ARG A 35 0.91 3.26 -7.07
C ARG A 35 0.46 4.13 -5.91
N ILE A 36 0.65 3.66 -4.67
CA ILE A 36 0.20 4.36 -3.46
C ILE A 36 0.98 5.67 -3.29
N VAL A 37 2.31 5.62 -3.26
CA VAL A 37 3.14 6.79 -2.93
C VAL A 37 2.96 7.93 -3.95
N PRO A 38 3.04 7.69 -5.28
CA PRO A 38 2.74 8.74 -6.26
C PRO A 38 1.29 9.21 -6.22
N GLY A 39 0.34 8.36 -5.80
CA GLY A 39 -1.05 8.76 -5.57
C GLY A 39 -1.18 9.86 -4.52
N GLY A 40 -0.41 9.80 -3.43
CA GLY A 40 -0.36 10.86 -2.42
C GLY A 40 0.35 12.12 -2.93
N ARG A 41 1.52 11.95 -3.58
CA ARG A 41 2.33 13.07 -4.08
C ARG A 41 1.65 13.83 -5.22
N ILE A 42 1.31 13.13 -6.29
CA ILE A 42 0.78 13.72 -7.52
C ILE A 42 -0.72 13.96 -7.39
N GLY A 43 -1.43 13.04 -6.73
CA GLY A 43 -2.88 13.14 -6.57
C GLY A 43 -3.30 14.19 -5.56
N PHE A 44 -2.55 14.41 -4.49
CA PHE A 44 -2.94 15.30 -3.38
C PHE A 44 -1.90 16.37 -3.02
N GLY A 45 -0.70 16.36 -3.64
CA GLY A 45 0.37 17.32 -3.30
C GLY A 45 0.98 17.06 -1.92
N LEU A 46 0.91 15.83 -1.41
CA LEU A 46 1.36 15.50 -0.06
C LEU A 46 2.88 15.27 0.00
N GLU A 47 3.47 15.75 1.09
CA GLU A 47 4.88 15.58 1.42
C GLU A 47 5.05 15.32 2.93
N GLY A 48 6.23 14.86 3.34
CA GLY A 48 6.58 14.63 4.75
C GLY A 48 5.55 13.79 5.50
N GLU A 49 5.21 14.22 6.72
CA GLU A 49 4.24 13.52 7.59
C GLU A 49 2.85 13.36 6.97
N ALA A 50 2.40 14.32 6.15
CA ALA A 50 1.09 14.21 5.50
C ALA A 50 1.07 13.10 4.45
N LEU A 51 2.18 12.90 3.73
CA LEU A 51 2.33 11.75 2.83
C LEU A 51 2.42 10.45 3.62
N THR A 52 3.18 10.44 4.71
CA THR A 52 3.31 9.26 5.59
C THR A 52 1.95 8.82 6.15
N ASP A 53 1.14 9.75 6.65
CA ASP A 53 -0.23 9.47 7.11
C ASP A 53 -1.10 8.88 6.00
N TYR A 54 -1.07 9.48 4.82
CA TYR A 54 -1.79 8.96 3.65
C TYR A 54 -1.37 7.52 3.30
N VAL A 55 -0.07 7.23 3.27
CA VAL A 55 0.46 5.88 3.01
C VAL A 55 0.01 4.89 4.08
N ARG A 56 0.12 5.25 5.37
CA ARG A 56 -0.38 4.44 6.51
C ARG A 56 -1.85 4.09 6.33
N ARG A 57 -2.69 5.07 5.99
CA ARG A 57 -4.13 4.88 5.81
C ARG A 57 -4.47 4.02 4.58
N CYS A 58 -3.72 4.15 3.49
CA CYS A 58 -3.87 3.27 2.33
C CYS A 58 -3.55 1.81 2.69
N ILE A 59 -2.42 1.57 3.37
CA ILE A 59 -2.02 0.22 3.79
C ILE A 59 -3.06 -0.35 4.75
N ALA A 60 -3.48 0.43 5.76
CA ALA A 60 -4.49 -0.01 6.73
C ALA A 60 -5.81 -0.40 6.04
N GLU A 61 -6.26 0.35 5.04
CA GLU A 61 -7.47 0.00 4.27
C GLU A 61 -7.30 -1.27 3.43
N LEU A 62 -6.13 -1.48 2.83
CA LEU A 62 -5.84 -2.72 2.11
C LEU A 62 -5.91 -3.93 3.05
N LEU A 63 -5.31 -3.82 4.25
CA LEU A 63 -5.31 -4.87 5.26
C LEU A 63 -6.71 -5.11 5.84
N SER A 64 -7.51 -4.05 6.06
CA SER A 64 -8.91 -4.18 6.50
C SER A 64 -9.75 -4.97 5.49
N CYS A 65 -9.38 -4.91 4.21
CA CYS A 65 -9.98 -5.66 3.11
C CYS A 65 -9.37 -7.07 2.90
N GLY A 66 -8.56 -7.56 3.84
CA GLY A 66 -7.97 -8.90 3.82
C GLY A 66 -6.75 -9.06 2.92
N ALA A 67 -6.11 -7.96 2.51
CA ALA A 67 -4.84 -8.03 1.82
C ALA A 67 -3.70 -8.41 2.78
N VAL A 68 -2.62 -8.95 2.21
CA VAL A 68 -1.36 -9.27 2.89
C VAL A 68 -0.19 -8.70 2.09
N PRO A 69 0.93 -8.34 2.74
CA PRO A 69 2.12 -7.89 2.03
C PRO A 69 2.73 -9.04 1.21
N VAL A 70 3.07 -8.75 -0.04
CA VAL A 70 3.61 -9.71 -1.01
C VAL A 70 4.70 -9.08 -1.89
N VAL A 71 5.54 -9.91 -2.47
CA VAL A 71 6.40 -9.57 -3.62
C VAL A 71 6.06 -10.49 -4.79
N GLY A 72 6.37 -10.06 -6.01
CA GLY A 72 6.16 -10.88 -7.20
C GLY A 72 7.08 -12.10 -7.21
N GLY A 73 6.56 -13.26 -7.61
CA GLY A 73 7.35 -14.51 -7.71
C GLY A 73 8.30 -14.57 -8.91
N GLY A 74 8.30 -13.56 -9.78
CA GLY A 74 9.13 -13.50 -10.99
C GLY A 74 8.54 -14.28 -12.17
N LEU A 75 9.17 -14.15 -13.34
CA LEU A 75 8.68 -14.73 -14.60
C LEU A 75 8.68 -16.26 -14.62
N GLU A 76 9.56 -16.87 -13.83
CA GLU A 76 9.69 -18.33 -13.70
C GLU A 76 9.10 -18.86 -12.39
N GLY A 77 8.47 -17.99 -11.59
CA GLY A 77 7.89 -18.36 -10.30
C GLY A 77 6.63 -19.20 -10.48
N GLU A 78 6.52 -20.29 -9.72
CA GLU A 78 5.30 -21.12 -9.65
C GLU A 78 4.10 -20.37 -9.03
N HIS A 79 4.38 -19.28 -8.31
CA HIS A 79 3.40 -18.48 -7.59
C HIS A 79 3.51 -17.01 -7.99
N GLU A 80 2.39 -16.39 -8.34
CA GLU A 80 2.33 -14.97 -8.73
C GLU A 80 2.81 -14.06 -7.60
N TRP A 81 2.30 -14.29 -6.39
CA TRP A 81 2.57 -13.47 -5.21
C TRP A 81 3.13 -14.31 -4.06
N ILE A 82 4.26 -13.88 -3.50
CA ILE A 82 4.92 -14.52 -2.37
C ILE A 82 4.70 -13.67 -1.13
N ALA A 83 4.01 -14.22 -0.12
CA ALA A 83 3.74 -13.56 1.15
C ALA A 83 5.03 -13.13 1.87
N GLN A 84 5.00 -11.96 2.49
CA GLN A 84 6.12 -11.35 3.21
C GLN A 84 5.85 -11.33 4.73
N PRO A 85 6.04 -12.47 5.44
CA PRO A 85 5.69 -12.59 6.86
C PRO A 85 6.58 -11.74 7.78
N GLN A 86 7.73 -11.24 7.30
CA GLN A 86 8.64 -10.41 8.08
C GLN A 86 8.03 -9.09 8.55
N TYR A 87 6.96 -8.62 7.91
CA TYR A 87 6.27 -7.39 8.32
C TYR A 87 5.33 -7.59 9.52
N GLY A 88 5.15 -8.82 10.00
CA GLY A 88 4.37 -9.09 11.21
C GLY A 88 3.06 -9.85 10.95
N SER A 89 2.30 -10.04 12.01
CA SER A 89 1.13 -10.93 12.03
C SER A 89 -0.19 -10.19 12.26
N THR A 90 -0.12 -8.95 12.74
CA THR A 90 -1.29 -8.08 12.96
C THR A 90 -1.28 -6.90 11.99
N PRO A 91 -2.45 -6.31 11.68
CA PRO A 91 -2.51 -5.15 10.79
C PRO A 91 -1.63 -3.98 11.25
N ASP A 92 -1.61 -3.68 12.55
CA ASP A 92 -0.83 -2.58 13.12
C ASP A 92 0.67 -2.82 12.99
N GLU A 93 1.15 -4.05 13.23
CA GLU A 93 2.55 -4.43 13.00
C GLU A 93 2.93 -4.26 11.52
N ILE A 94 2.08 -4.72 10.60
CA ILE A 94 2.35 -4.65 9.18
C ILE A 94 2.43 -3.20 8.72
N VAL A 95 1.46 -2.35 9.09
CA VAL A 95 1.49 -0.92 8.76
C VAL A 95 2.77 -0.27 9.28
N GLU A 96 3.10 -0.49 10.55
CA GLU A 96 4.27 0.13 11.16
C GLU A 96 5.57 -0.35 10.53
N ASN A 97 5.73 -1.65 10.32
CA ASN A 97 6.96 -2.22 9.79
C ASN A 97 7.18 -1.85 8.32
N VAL A 98 6.13 -1.85 7.48
CA VAL A 98 6.22 -1.42 6.08
C VAL A 98 6.58 0.06 6.00
N VAL A 99 5.89 0.92 6.76
CA VAL A 99 6.15 2.36 6.71
C VAL A 99 7.53 2.69 7.28
N ARG A 100 7.96 2.01 8.34
CA ARG A 100 9.31 2.16 8.89
C ARG A 100 10.38 1.82 7.84
N GLU A 101 10.22 0.72 7.13
CA GLU A 101 11.16 0.31 6.07
C GLU A 101 11.17 1.32 4.91
N TRP A 102 10.01 1.74 4.43
CA TRP A 102 9.89 2.74 3.37
C TRP A 102 10.54 4.08 3.76
N LEU A 103 10.32 4.55 4.99
CA LEU A 103 10.98 5.75 5.52
C LEU A 103 12.49 5.58 5.65
N ALA A 104 12.97 4.42 6.14
CA ALA A 104 14.39 4.10 6.23
C ALA A 104 15.08 4.07 4.84
N ASN A 105 14.33 3.71 3.80
CA ASN A 105 14.76 3.75 2.40
C ASN A 105 14.61 5.15 1.75
N GLY A 106 14.40 6.20 2.56
CA GLY A 106 14.36 7.59 2.12
C GLY A 106 13.00 8.08 1.64
N ALA A 107 11.91 7.36 1.95
CA ALA A 107 10.55 7.71 1.53
C ALA A 107 10.40 7.90 0.01
N ARG A 108 11.18 7.13 -0.75
CA ARG A 108 11.25 7.20 -2.22
C ARG A 108 9.97 6.66 -2.86
N ASP A 109 9.78 7.02 -4.13
CA ASP A 109 8.83 6.29 -4.96
C ASP A 109 9.39 4.88 -5.21
N GLU A 110 8.58 3.85 -4.96
CA GLU A 110 9.01 2.47 -5.08
C GLU A 110 8.99 1.97 -6.52
N ASP A 111 9.86 1.00 -6.82
CA ASP A 111 9.89 0.30 -8.11
C ASP A 111 8.66 -0.60 -8.28
N PRO A 112 8.14 -0.81 -9.51
CA PRO A 112 7.07 -1.77 -9.74
C PRO A 112 7.37 -3.21 -9.28
N GLY A 113 8.64 -3.61 -9.16
CA GLY A 113 9.07 -4.89 -8.59
C GLY A 113 9.16 -4.92 -7.06
N GLY A 114 8.82 -3.81 -6.37
CA GLY A 114 8.91 -3.68 -4.91
C GLY A 114 7.78 -4.38 -4.14
N LEU A 115 7.33 -3.77 -3.04
CA LEU A 115 6.28 -4.32 -2.18
C LEU A 115 4.88 -4.08 -2.74
N TRP A 116 4.03 -5.10 -2.67
CA TRP A 116 2.62 -5.06 -3.04
C TRP A 116 1.73 -5.61 -1.93
N PHE A 117 0.42 -5.41 -2.07
CA PHE A 117 -0.61 -5.98 -1.23
C PHE A 117 -1.59 -6.76 -2.09
N ALA A 118 -1.68 -8.07 -1.86
CA ALA A 118 -2.61 -8.95 -2.58
C ALA A 118 -3.61 -9.55 -1.61
N ARG A 119 -4.79 -9.90 -2.13
CA ARG A 119 -5.76 -10.73 -1.40
C ARG A 119 -5.08 -12.01 -0.92
N ARG A 120 -5.32 -12.40 0.33
CA ARG A 120 -4.66 -13.56 0.96
C ARG A 120 -4.76 -14.84 0.12
N GLU A 121 -5.90 -15.06 -0.53
CA GLU A 121 -6.14 -16.22 -1.40
C GLU A 121 -5.25 -16.29 -2.65
N ARG A 122 -4.64 -15.17 -3.05
CA ARG A 122 -3.69 -15.09 -4.18
C ARG A 122 -2.23 -15.19 -3.72
N ALA A 123 -1.96 -15.10 -2.43
CA ALA A 123 -0.63 -15.12 -1.87
C ALA A 123 -0.21 -16.55 -1.51
N TRP A 124 0.94 -16.98 -2.00
CA TRP A 124 1.60 -18.19 -1.55
C TRP A 124 2.39 -17.89 -0.27
N PHE A 125 2.25 -18.78 0.73
CA PHE A 125 2.97 -18.70 1.99
C PHE A 125 4.05 -19.79 2.00
N PRO A 126 5.33 -19.42 1.84
CA PRO A 126 6.42 -20.38 1.91
C PRO A 126 6.38 -21.16 3.23
N PRO A 127 6.64 -22.48 3.22
CA PRO A 127 6.83 -23.23 4.45
C PRO A 127 8.02 -22.67 5.24
N SER A 128 7.89 -22.67 6.56
CA SER A 128 8.96 -22.26 7.50
C SER A 128 10.06 -23.31 7.62
#